data_AF-A0ABD1AUM7-F1
#
_entry.id   AF-A0ABD1AUM7-F1
#
_cell.length_a   1.000
_cell.length_b   1.000
_cell.length_c   1.000
_cell.angle_alpha   90.00
_cell.angle_beta   90.00
_cell.angle_gamma   90.00
#
_symmetry.space_group_name_H-M   'P 1'
#
loop_
_entity.id
_entity.type
_entity.pdbx_description
1 polymer ?
#
loop_
_entity_poly.entity_id
_entity_poly.type
_entity_poly.pdbx_seq_one_letter_code
_entity_poly.pdbx_strand_id
1 'polypeptide(L)'
;MAFRGKEMMKRLVKKVGAENITPELKEKLKACVPDTKVVMGRAKRGLYAGRHIQYGNRVSEDGGNKSRRCWKPNVQDKRLFSYIFDRHIKVKVTTHALRCIDKAGGIDEYLLKTPYQKMDTEMGLFWKTKVEQRYAELGQMEVAFFTPEDEAKFEKGFKDLNIAKKDARREARRNMYARKGGEEKNEEEASFEGGGSESHQDDDHGWLEAKA
;
A
#
# COMPACT_ATOMS: atom_id res chain seq x y z
N MET A 1 -27.70 20.55 -0.60
CA MET A 1 -26.49 20.02 0.07
C MET A 1 -26.36 18.49 -0.02
N ALA A 2 -27.46 17.73 0.02
CA ALA A 2 -27.46 16.26 -0.09
C ALA A 2 -26.82 15.65 -1.36
N PHE A 3 -26.80 16.36 -2.49
CA PHE A 3 -26.27 15.83 -3.76
C PHE A 3 -24.75 15.59 -3.71
N ARG A 4 -24.00 16.53 -3.13
CA ARG A 4 -22.54 16.46 -3.06
C ARG A 4 -22.07 15.30 -2.19
N GLY A 5 -22.79 15.04 -1.10
CA GLY A 5 -22.56 13.88 -0.24
C GLY A 5 -22.82 12.54 -0.94
N LYS A 6 -23.95 12.44 -1.64
CA LYS A 6 -24.32 11.24 -2.44
C LYS A 6 -23.28 10.95 -3.52
N GLU A 7 -22.77 11.96 -4.22
CA GLU A 7 -21.70 11.79 -5.21
C GLU A 7 -20.38 11.31 -4.59
N MET A 8 -19.98 11.87 -3.45
CA MET A 8 -18.78 11.42 -2.74
C MET A 8 -18.91 9.95 -2.34
N MET A 9 -20.06 9.55 -1.80
CA MET A 9 -20.33 8.16 -1.45
C MET A 9 -20.28 7.24 -2.68
N LYS A 10 -20.89 7.64 -3.79
CA LYS A 10 -20.82 6.89 -5.06
C LYS A 10 -19.37 6.69 -5.52
N ARG A 11 -18.53 7.73 -5.42
CA ARG A 11 -17.09 7.64 -5.75
C ARG A 11 -16.32 6.76 -4.78
N LEU A 12 -16.63 6.81 -3.49
CA LEU A 12 -16.00 5.96 -2.47
C LEU A 12 -16.31 4.50 -2.71
N VAL A 13 -17.59 4.15 -2.88
CA VAL A 13 -18.02 2.79 -3.19
C VAL A 13 -17.36 2.27 -4.46
N LYS A 14 -17.24 3.12 -5.50
CA LYS A 14 -16.52 2.76 -6.74
C LYS A 14 -15.03 2.49 -6.51
N LYS A 15 -14.37 3.22 -5.60
CA LYS A 15 -12.93 3.08 -5.31
C LYS A 15 -12.61 1.88 -4.41
N VAL A 16 -13.45 1.63 -3.41
CA VAL A 16 -13.27 0.50 -2.46
C VAL A 16 -13.71 -0.83 -3.10
N GLY A 17 -14.62 -0.76 -4.07
CA GLY A 17 -15.32 -1.93 -4.61
C GLY A 17 -16.58 -2.18 -3.77
N ALA A 18 -17.73 -2.38 -4.45
CA ALA A 18 -19.01 -2.58 -3.76
C ALA A 18 -19.05 -3.86 -2.92
N GLU A 19 -18.26 -4.87 -3.32
CA GLU A 19 -18.18 -6.20 -2.72
C GLU A 19 -17.45 -6.20 -1.37
N ASN A 20 -16.49 -5.29 -1.18
CA ASN A 20 -15.63 -5.28 0.01
C ASN A 20 -16.24 -4.53 1.20
N ILE A 21 -17.36 -3.83 1.02
CA ILE A 21 -17.94 -2.97 2.07
C ILE A 21 -19.01 -3.75 2.81
N THR A 22 -18.79 -4.00 4.11
CA THR A 22 -19.84 -4.59 4.97
C THR A 22 -21.07 -3.67 5.00
N PRO A 23 -22.30 -4.24 5.05
CA PRO A 23 -23.53 -3.45 5.04
C PRO A 23 -23.56 -2.41 6.17
N GLU A 24 -23.04 -2.76 7.35
CA GLU A 24 -22.91 -1.85 8.50
C GLU A 24 -21.98 -0.67 8.22
N LEU A 25 -20.81 -0.89 7.59
CA LEU A 25 -19.91 0.20 7.21
C LEU A 25 -20.56 1.11 6.17
N LYS A 26 -21.33 0.54 5.25
CA LYS A 26 -22.06 1.29 4.22
C LYS A 26 -23.11 2.22 4.84
N GLU A 27 -23.78 1.78 5.89
CA GLU A 27 -24.75 2.59 6.63
C GLU A 27 -24.07 3.70 7.44
N LYS A 28 -22.99 3.38 8.17
CA LYS A 28 -22.17 4.36 8.90
C LYS A 28 -21.65 5.46 7.97
N LEU A 29 -21.16 5.10 6.79
CA LEU A 29 -20.67 6.07 5.79
C LEU A 29 -21.79 6.94 5.21
N LYS A 30 -22.99 6.39 4.98
CA LYS A 30 -24.15 7.19 4.52
C LYS A 30 -24.61 8.18 5.58
N ALA A 31 -24.57 7.79 6.86
CA ALA A 31 -24.97 8.64 7.98
C ALA A 31 -23.94 9.76 8.24
N CYS A 32 -22.65 9.48 8.04
CA CYS A 32 -21.57 10.38 8.39
C CYS A 32 -20.88 11.04 7.19
N VAL A 33 -21.62 11.37 6.12
CA VAL A 33 -21.04 12.14 5.03
C VAL A 33 -20.64 13.52 5.57
N PRO A 34 -19.36 13.93 5.46
CA PRO A 34 -18.91 15.21 5.97
C PRO A 34 -19.57 16.35 5.17
N ASP A 35 -20.25 17.25 5.89
CA ASP A 35 -20.88 18.46 5.34
C ASP A 35 -19.86 19.60 5.11
N THR A 36 -18.57 19.26 5.05
CA THR A 36 -17.53 20.28 5.03
C THR A 36 -17.35 20.91 3.65
N LYS A 37 -17.51 22.25 3.63
CA LYS A 37 -17.29 23.09 2.45
C LYS A 37 -15.79 23.24 2.20
N VAL A 38 -15.15 22.14 1.78
CA VAL A 38 -13.76 22.14 1.33
C VAL A 38 -13.67 22.95 0.03
N VAL A 39 -13.12 24.16 0.11
CA VAL A 39 -12.94 25.07 -1.03
C VAL A 39 -11.69 24.70 -1.84
N MET A 40 -10.65 24.16 -1.20
CA MET A 40 -9.39 23.84 -1.87
C MET A 40 -9.40 22.45 -2.50
N GLY A 41 -9.20 22.37 -3.82
CA GLY A 41 -9.15 21.09 -4.55
C GLY A 41 -8.04 20.16 -4.06
N ARG A 42 -6.92 20.73 -3.57
CA ARG A 42 -5.79 19.97 -3.00
C ARG A 42 -6.12 19.23 -1.70
N ALA A 43 -7.08 19.71 -0.91
CA ALA A 43 -7.52 19.03 0.31
C ALA A 43 -8.16 17.68 0.00
N LYS A 44 -8.94 17.61 -1.08
CA LYS A 44 -9.66 16.39 -1.50
C LYS A 44 -8.72 15.19 -1.74
N ARG A 45 -7.43 15.46 -1.97
CA ARG A 45 -6.39 14.46 -2.27
C ARG A 45 -5.34 14.30 -1.17
N GLY A 46 -5.47 15.00 -0.04
CA GLY A 46 -4.46 15.01 1.04
C GLY A 46 -5.08 14.97 2.44
N LEU A 47 -4.27 14.80 3.47
CA LEU A 47 -4.73 14.86 4.87
C LEU A 47 -4.48 16.25 5.45
N TYR A 48 -5.53 17.06 5.58
CA TYR A 48 -5.42 18.45 6.04
C TYR A 48 -5.93 18.70 7.45
N ALA A 49 -6.60 17.73 8.08
CA ALA A 49 -7.13 17.81 9.46
C ALA A 49 -7.90 19.13 9.72
N GLY A 50 -8.87 19.44 8.85
CA GLY A 50 -9.69 20.66 8.95
C GLY A 50 -8.96 21.98 8.67
N ARG A 51 -7.65 21.98 8.41
CA ARG A 51 -6.94 23.20 8.02
C ARG A 51 -7.30 23.56 6.59
N HIS A 52 -7.62 24.83 6.38
CA HIS A 52 -8.02 25.36 5.08
C HIS A 52 -7.26 26.65 4.75
N ILE A 53 -7.27 27.05 3.47
CA ILE A 53 -6.89 28.41 3.07
C ILE A 53 -7.86 29.39 3.73
N GLN A 54 -7.32 30.36 4.45
CA GLN A 54 -8.07 31.49 4.97
C GLN A 54 -7.89 32.68 4.03
N TYR A 55 -9.00 33.36 3.74
CA TYR A 55 -9.02 34.59 2.96
C TYR A 55 -9.31 35.76 3.89
N GLY A 56 -8.68 36.90 3.64
CA GLY A 56 -8.90 38.11 4.43
C GLY A 56 -8.03 39.26 3.94
N ASN A 57 -7.78 40.21 4.84
CA ASN A 57 -7.08 41.44 4.50
C ASN A 57 -5.79 41.57 5.32
N ARG A 58 -4.76 42.17 4.71
CA ARG A 58 -3.67 42.83 5.43
C ARG A 58 -4.11 44.26 5.68
N VAL A 59 -4.08 44.69 6.93
CA VAL A 59 -4.37 46.07 7.33
C VAL A 59 -3.03 46.76 7.59
N SER A 60 -2.81 47.94 7.03
CA SER A 60 -1.62 48.75 7.34
C SER A 60 -1.69 49.26 8.77
N GLU A 61 -0.54 49.34 9.44
CA GLU A 61 -0.42 49.77 10.83
C GLU A 61 -0.90 51.22 11.04
N ASP A 62 -0.43 52.15 10.21
CA ASP A 62 -0.69 53.59 10.42
C ASP A 62 -1.98 54.10 9.74
N GLY A 63 -2.32 53.55 8.57
CA GLY A 63 -3.36 54.11 7.69
C GLY A 63 -4.65 53.30 7.56
N GLY A 64 -4.78 52.15 8.25
CA GLY A 64 -5.96 51.28 8.13
C GLY A 64 -6.26 50.73 6.73
N ASN A 65 -5.35 50.91 5.76
CA ASN A 65 -5.51 50.49 4.38
C ASN A 65 -5.60 48.97 4.27
N LYS A 66 -6.62 48.47 3.57
CA LYS A 66 -6.94 47.04 3.47
C LYS A 66 -6.51 46.47 2.13
N SER A 67 -5.50 45.61 2.11
CA SER A 67 -5.11 44.83 0.92
C SER A 67 -5.56 43.37 1.04
N ARG A 68 -6.16 42.78 0.01
CA ARG A 68 -6.56 41.36 0.02
C ARG A 68 -5.33 40.45 0.13
N ARG A 69 -5.38 39.44 1.01
CA ARG A 69 -4.37 38.38 1.11
C ARG A 69 -4.99 37.02 1.40
N CYS A 70 -4.21 35.96 1.19
CA CYS A 70 -4.57 34.61 1.57
C CYS A 70 -3.49 34.01 2.49
N TRP A 71 -3.91 33.17 3.44
CA TRP A 71 -3.03 32.38 4.30
C TRP A 71 -3.16 30.92 3.90
N LYS A 72 -2.06 30.33 3.44
CA LYS A 72 -2.00 28.92 3.01
C LYS A 72 -1.55 28.06 4.21
N PRO A 73 -2.17 26.89 4.44
CA PRO A 73 -1.64 25.93 5.40
C PRO A 73 -0.27 25.41 4.96
N ASN A 74 0.57 25.05 5.94
CA ASN A 74 1.85 24.40 5.69
C ASN A 74 1.60 22.92 5.35
N VAL A 75 1.91 22.53 4.10
CA VAL A 75 1.66 21.19 3.55
C VAL A 75 2.98 20.58 3.11
N GLN A 76 3.23 19.36 3.54
CA GLN A 76 4.44 18.59 3.27
C GLN A 76 4.08 17.28 2.59
N ASP A 77 4.93 16.80 1.68
CA ASP A 77 4.80 15.48 1.07
C ASP A 77 5.62 14.49 1.92
N LYS A 78 4.94 13.54 2.56
CA LYS A 78 5.57 12.60 3.50
C LYS A 78 5.13 11.17 3.21
N ARG A 79 6.05 10.24 3.47
CA ARG A 79 5.80 8.80 3.47
C ARG A 79 5.52 8.40 4.91
N LEU A 80 4.30 7.93 5.17
CA LEU A 80 3.89 7.43 6.48
C LEU A 80 3.81 5.92 6.41
N PHE A 81 4.37 5.23 7.39
CA PHE A 81 4.28 3.78 7.48
C PHE A 81 2.92 3.39 8.05
N SER A 82 2.23 2.46 7.38
CA SER A 82 1.01 1.82 7.88
C SER A 82 1.36 0.41 8.32
N TYR A 83 1.05 0.09 9.58
CA TYR A 83 1.32 -1.22 10.18
C TYR A 83 0.42 -2.29 9.57
N ILE A 84 -0.83 -1.94 9.27
CA ILE A 84 -1.83 -2.88 8.75
C ILE A 84 -1.49 -3.33 7.32
N PHE A 85 -0.99 -2.41 6.51
CA PHE A 85 -0.65 -2.70 5.12
C PHE A 85 0.83 -3.07 4.93
N ASP A 86 1.63 -3.07 6.01
CA ASP A 86 3.07 -3.28 6.04
C ASP A 86 3.81 -2.51 4.92
N ARG A 87 3.40 -1.26 4.70
CA ARG A 87 3.92 -0.46 3.59
C ARG A 87 3.86 1.03 3.87
N HIS A 88 4.74 1.75 3.18
CA HIS A 88 4.75 3.20 3.19
C HIS A 88 3.68 3.77 2.26
N ILE A 89 2.85 4.68 2.79
CA ILE A 89 1.84 5.43 2.05
C ILE A 89 2.35 6.86 1.87
N LYS A 90 2.48 7.29 0.62
CA LYS A 90 2.86 8.67 0.29
C LYS A 90 1.61 9.55 0.26
N VAL A 91 1.56 10.56 1.12
CA VAL A 91 0.43 11.49 1.24
C VAL A 91 0.91 12.92 1.44
N LYS A 92 0.13 13.87 0.91
CA LYS A 92 0.29 15.29 1.24
C LYS A 92 -0.41 15.57 2.56
N VAL A 93 0.35 15.98 3.57
CA VAL A 93 -0.13 16.13 4.95
C VAL A 93 0.19 17.54 5.44
N THR A 94 -0.72 18.13 6.21
CA THR A 94 -0.40 19.39 6.91
C THR A 94 0.46 19.12 8.15
N THR A 95 1.27 20.09 8.58
CA THR A 95 2.06 19.93 9.82
C THR A 95 1.18 19.69 11.05
N HIS A 96 -0.03 20.25 11.06
CA HIS A 96 -1.02 19.96 12.09
C HIS A 96 -1.47 18.50 12.06
N ALA A 97 -1.77 17.96 10.87
CA ALA A 97 -2.16 16.56 10.73
C ALA A 97 -1.02 15.61 11.11
N LEU A 98 0.24 15.92 10.76
CA LEU A 98 1.41 15.15 11.22
C LEU A 98 1.45 15.07 12.76
N ARG A 99 1.34 16.21 13.45
CA ARG A 99 1.32 16.21 14.92
C ARG A 99 0.16 15.41 15.50
N CYS A 100 -1.01 15.41 14.85
CA CYS A 100 -2.15 14.59 15.27
C CYS A 100 -1.91 13.10 15.04
N ILE A 101 -1.21 12.73 13.97
CA ILE A 101 -0.81 11.35 13.67
C ILE A 101 0.18 10.85 14.73
N ASP A 102 1.19 11.67 15.06
CA ASP A 102 2.17 11.33 16.09
C ASP A 102 1.50 11.16 17.45
N LYS A 103 0.58 12.08 17.82
CA LYS A 103 -0.22 11.98 19.05
C LYS A 103 -1.11 10.74 19.06
N ALA A 104 -1.60 10.33 17.90
CA ALA A 104 -2.44 9.16 17.78
C ALA A 104 -1.65 7.84 17.80
N GLY A 105 -0.32 7.84 17.62
CA GLY A 105 0.51 6.63 17.59
C GLY A 105 0.77 6.07 16.18
N GLY A 106 0.36 6.77 15.12
CA GLY A 106 0.53 6.31 13.74
C GLY A 106 -0.63 6.68 12.83
N ILE A 107 -0.47 6.43 11.52
CA ILE A 107 -1.47 6.80 10.53
C ILE A 107 -2.75 5.98 10.68
N ASP A 108 -2.62 4.69 10.95
CA ASP A 108 -3.75 3.77 11.06
C ASP A 108 -4.62 4.11 12.28
N GLU A 109 -3.97 4.30 13.44
CA GLU A 109 -4.63 4.73 14.67
C GLU A 109 -5.28 6.10 14.52
N TYR A 110 -4.63 7.04 13.81
CA TYR A 110 -5.22 8.34 13.51
C TYR A 110 -6.51 8.20 12.69
N LEU A 111 -6.51 7.35 11.66
CA LEU A 111 -7.69 7.13 10.82
C LEU A 111 -8.83 6.48 11.60
N LEU A 112 -8.54 5.54 12.48
CA LEU A 112 -9.53 4.90 13.34
C LEU A 112 -10.11 5.86 14.38
N LYS A 113 -9.25 6.58 15.11
CA LYS A 113 -9.65 7.50 16.19
C LYS A 113 -10.41 8.73 15.66
N THR A 114 -10.16 9.15 14.43
CA THR A 114 -10.81 10.33 13.86
C THR A 114 -12.26 10.02 13.47
N PRO A 115 -13.27 10.75 13.98
CA PRO A 115 -14.65 10.52 13.61
C PRO A 115 -14.90 10.88 12.14
N TYR A 116 -15.81 10.17 11.49
CA TYR A 116 -16.11 10.36 10.06
C TYR A 116 -16.53 11.80 9.72
N GLN A 117 -17.23 12.49 10.62
CA GLN A 117 -17.63 13.89 10.43
C GLN A 117 -16.44 14.87 10.36
N LYS A 118 -15.33 14.58 11.07
CA LYS A 118 -14.09 15.39 11.01
C LYS A 118 -13.21 15.01 9.83
N MET A 119 -13.53 13.91 9.14
CA MET A 119 -12.79 13.44 7.96
C MET A 119 -13.33 14.13 6.72
N ASP A 120 -12.89 15.36 6.49
CA ASP A 120 -13.37 16.23 5.40
C ASP A 120 -13.05 15.73 3.98
N THR A 121 -12.25 14.68 3.87
CA THR A 121 -11.58 14.30 2.63
C THR A 121 -12.05 12.93 2.14
N GLU A 122 -12.44 12.84 0.87
CA GLU A 122 -12.76 11.57 0.19
C GLU A 122 -11.64 10.52 0.40
N MET A 123 -10.39 10.92 0.20
CA MET A 123 -9.22 10.07 0.41
C MET A 123 -9.10 9.58 1.87
N GLY A 124 -9.39 10.44 2.85
CA GLY A 124 -9.37 10.05 4.27
C GLY A 124 -10.44 9.01 4.59
N LEU A 125 -11.65 9.20 4.09
CA LEU A 125 -12.74 8.23 4.23
C LEU A 125 -12.39 6.89 3.58
N PHE A 126 -11.84 6.93 2.36
CA PHE A 126 -11.39 5.72 1.65
C PHE A 126 -10.36 4.91 2.45
N TRP A 127 -9.34 5.59 3.01
CA TRP A 127 -8.33 4.89 3.79
C TRP A 127 -8.88 4.36 5.10
N LYS A 128 -9.74 5.14 5.78
CA LYS A 128 -10.41 4.69 7.00
C LYS A 128 -11.22 3.41 6.77
N THR A 129 -12.04 3.37 5.73
CA THR A 129 -12.85 2.18 5.41
C THR A 129 -11.97 0.98 5.10
N LYS A 130 -10.86 1.20 4.39
CA LYS A 130 -9.93 0.12 4.04
C LYS A 130 -9.19 -0.42 5.25
N VAL A 131 -8.83 0.46 6.18
CA VAL A 131 -8.21 0.10 7.47
C VAL A 131 -9.19 -0.70 8.32
N GLU A 132 -10.44 -0.25 8.45
CA GLU A 132 -11.48 -0.96 9.20
C GLU A 132 -11.80 -2.34 8.62
N GLN A 133 -11.85 -2.46 7.29
CA GLN A 133 -12.00 -3.75 6.60
C GLN A 133 -10.89 -4.73 6.96
N ARG A 134 -9.63 -4.27 6.87
CA ARG A 134 -8.48 -5.12 7.25
C ARG A 134 -8.52 -5.53 8.71
N TYR A 135 -8.92 -4.64 9.62
CA TYR A 135 -9.10 -5.02 11.02
C TYR A 135 -10.22 -6.03 11.23
N ALA A 136 -11.32 -5.93 10.48
CA ALA A 136 -12.39 -6.92 10.52
C ALA A 136 -11.92 -8.28 10.00
N GLU A 137 -11.17 -8.31 8.90
CA GLU A 137 -10.55 -9.54 8.37
C GLU A 137 -9.57 -10.16 9.39
N LEU A 138 -8.70 -9.34 9.98
CA LEU A 138 -7.75 -9.80 11.01
C LEU A 138 -8.45 -10.24 12.29
N GLY A 139 -9.58 -9.63 12.66
CA GLY A 139 -10.36 -10.00 13.83
C GLY A 139 -11.20 -11.27 13.64
N GLN A 140 -11.60 -11.57 12.40
CA GLN A 140 -12.26 -12.83 12.03
C GLN A 140 -11.28 -13.98 11.83
N MET A 141 -10.01 -13.66 11.61
CA MET A 141 -8.96 -14.66 11.55
C MET A 141 -8.78 -15.25 12.95
N GLU A 142 -9.39 -16.42 13.15
CA GLU A 142 -9.17 -17.22 14.36
C GLU A 142 -7.67 -17.53 14.43
N VAL A 143 -7.03 -17.07 15.50
CA VAL A 143 -5.67 -17.50 15.84
C VAL A 143 -5.81 -18.94 16.34
N ALA A 144 -5.87 -19.88 15.40
CA ALA A 144 -5.83 -21.30 15.71
C ALA A 144 -4.43 -21.61 16.25
N PHE A 145 -4.34 -21.88 17.54
CA PHE A 145 -3.18 -22.56 18.09
C PHE A 145 -3.20 -23.97 17.54
N PHE A 146 -2.26 -24.29 16.65
CA PHE A 146 -2.15 -25.64 16.10
C PHE A 146 -1.80 -26.60 17.23
N THR A 147 -2.36 -27.81 17.17
CA THR A 147 -1.90 -28.87 18.06
C THR A 147 -0.50 -29.31 17.61
N PRO A 148 0.37 -29.79 18.53
CA PRO A 148 1.72 -30.26 18.16
C PRO A 148 1.72 -31.34 17.07
N GLU A 149 0.64 -32.13 17.00
CA GLU A 149 0.47 -33.15 15.95
C GLU A 149 0.21 -32.53 14.57
N ASP A 150 -0.59 -31.47 14.51
CA ASP A 150 -0.89 -30.77 13.27
C ASP A 150 0.33 -30.00 12.77
N GLU A 151 1.09 -29.37 13.67
CA GLU A 151 2.39 -28.76 13.35
C GLU A 151 3.35 -29.76 12.68
N ALA A 152 3.47 -30.97 13.24
CA ALA A 152 4.30 -32.02 12.66
C ALA A 152 3.80 -32.51 11.29
N LYS A 153 2.49 -32.52 11.05
CA LYS A 153 1.92 -32.83 9.72
C LYS A 153 2.24 -31.74 8.70
N PHE A 154 2.15 -30.47 9.08
CA PHE A 154 2.52 -29.36 8.21
C PHE A 154 4.02 -29.41 7.87
N GLU A 155 4.89 -29.65 8.85
CA GLU A 155 6.33 -29.79 8.59
C GLU A 155 6.66 -30.90 7.58
N LYS A 156 6.03 -32.07 7.73
CA LYS A 156 6.18 -33.16 6.77
C LYS A 156 5.69 -32.75 5.39
N GLY A 157 4.51 -32.13 5.31
CA GLY A 157 3.97 -31.61 4.05
C GLY A 157 4.87 -30.58 3.36
N PHE A 158 5.50 -29.68 4.11
CA PHE A 158 6.47 -28.72 3.56
C PHE A 158 7.77 -29.38 3.08
N LYS A 159 8.25 -30.42 3.78
CA LYS A 159 9.42 -31.20 3.36
C LYS A 159 9.14 -31.92 2.04
N ASP A 160 7.98 -32.55 1.92
CA ASP A 160 7.56 -33.26 0.71
C ASP A 160 7.38 -32.30 -0.48
N LEU A 161 6.77 -31.14 -0.25
CA LEU A 161 6.65 -30.07 -1.25
C LEU A 161 8.02 -29.57 -1.73
N ASN A 162 8.98 -29.41 -0.83
CA ASN A 162 10.33 -28.99 -1.18
C ASN A 162 11.09 -30.06 -1.99
N ILE A 163 10.90 -31.35 -1.67
CA ILE A 163 11.44 -32.47 -2.44
C ILE A 163 10.83 -32.47 -3.85
N ALA A 164 9.51 -32.39 -3.97
CA ALA A 164 8.82 -32.33 -5.26
C ALA A 164 9.26 -31.12 -6.10
N LYS A 165 9.41 -29.94 -5.48
CA LYS A 165 9.89 -28.73 -6.17
C LYS A 165 11.35 -28.88 -6.64
N LYS A 166 12.18 -29.61 -5.89
CA LYS A 166 13.57 -29.93 -6.25
C LYS A 166 13.64 -30.92 -7.41
N ASP A 167 12.79 -31.95 -7.40
CA ASP A 167 12.71 -32.94 -8.47
C ASP A 167 12.14 -32.34 -9.76
N ALA A 168 11.09 -31.52 -9.68
CA ALA A 168 10.58 -30.77 -10.83
C ALA A 168 11.66 -29.85 -11.45
N ARG A 169 12.49 -29.19 -10.63
CA ARG A 169 13.61 -28.37 -11.11
C ARG A 169 14.71 -29.21 -11.77
N ARG A 170 14.95 -30.42 -11.27
CA ARG A 170 15.91 -31.39 -11.82
C ARG A 170 15.42 -31.97 -13.15
N GLU A 171 14.15 -32.29 -13.26
CA GLU A 171 13.50 -32.75 -14.50
C GLU A 171 13.46 -31.64 -15.54
N ALA A 172 13.13 -30.40 -15.16
CA ALA A 172 13.19 -29.25 -16.06
C ALA A 172 14.62 -29.02 -16.60
N ARG A 173 15.65 -29.18 -15.75
CA ARG A 173 17.06 -29.15 -16.19
C ARG A 173 17.37 -30.28 -17.18
N ARG A 174 16.99 -31.52 -16.87
CA ARG A 174 17.20 -32.66 -17.78
C ARG A 174 16.52 -32.44 -19.13
N ASN A 175 15.29 -31.96 -19.13
CA ASN A 175 14.55 -31.66 -20.36
C ASN A 175 15.19 -30.53 -21.17
N MET A 176 15.74 -29.51 -20.49
CA MET A 176 16.55 -28.45 -21.13
C MET A 176 17.79 -29.02 -21.82
N TYR A 177 18.59 -29.85 -21.13
CA TYR A 177 19.79 -30.46 -21.74
C TYR A 177 19.45 -31.45 -22.86
N ALA A 178 18.36 -32.22 -22.72
CA ALA A 178 17.89 -33.12 -23.77
C ALA A 178 17.40 -32.35 -25.02
N ARG A 179 16.77 -31.19 -24.82
CA ARG A 179 16.33 -30.32 -25.92
C ARG A 179 17.50 -29.63 -26.61
N LYS A 180 18.49 -29.17 -25.83
CA LYS A 180 19.74 -28.58 -26.35
C LYS A 180 20.55 -29.58 -27.18
N GLY A 181 20.67 -30.84 -26.74
CA GLY A 181 21.31 -31.90 -27.52
C GLY A 181 20.50 -32.36 -28.75
N GLY A 182 19.24 -31.93 -28.88
CA GLY A 182 18.43 -32.09 -30.09
C GLY A 182 18.56 -30.90 -31.06
N GLU A 183 18.78 -29.70 -30.54
CA GLU A 183 19.14 -28.51 -31.34
C GLU A 183 20.58 -28.62 -31.88
N GLU A 184 21.54 -29.10 -31.07
CA GLU A 184 22.92 -29.36 -31.52
C GLU A 184 22.97 -30.40 -32.67
N LYS A 185 22.06 -31.38 -32.71
CA LYS A 185 21.93 -32.32 -33.83
C LYS A 185 21.30 -31.73 -35.09
N ASN A 186 20.50 -30.67 -34.97
CA ASN A 186 19.95 -29.93 -36.12
C ASN A 186 20.90 -28.81 -36.59
N GLU A 187 21.76 -28.30 -35.72
CA GLU A 187 22.78 -27.29 -36.05
C GLU A 187 24.10 -27.90 -36.55
N GLU A 188 24.42 -29.15 -36.16
CA GLU A 188 25.55 -29.93 -36.72
C GLU A 188 25.33 -30.34 -38.19
N GLU A 189 24.09 -30.36 -38.69
CA GLU A 189 23.82 -30.50 -40.14
C GLU A 189 23.87 -29.16 -40.91
N ALA A 190 24.01 -28.02 -40.21
CA ALA A 190 23.99 -26.68 -40.82
C ALA A 190 25.29 -25.86 -40.65
N SER A 191 26.34 -26.40 -40.02
CA SER A 191 27.58 -25.64 -39.77
C SER A 191 28.87 -26.45 -40.02
N PHE A 192 29.00 -26.98 -41.25
CA PHE A 192 30.33 -27.13 -41.85
C PHE A 192 30.75 -25.76 -42.41
N GLU A 193 31.39 -24.93 -41.57
CA GLU A 193 32.46 -23.98 -41.94
C GLU A 193 32.78 -23.03 -40.77
N GLY A 194 34.06 -22.95 -40.40
CA GLY A 194 34.63 -21.81 -39.66
C GLY A 194 35.06 -22.10 -38.22
N GLY A 195 36.33 -22.43 -38.04
CA GLY A 195 36.97 -22.62 -36.73
C GLY A 195 37.23 -21.32 -35.97
N GLY A 196 37.67 -21.48 -34.71
CA GLY A 196 38.21 -20.40 -33.88
C GLY A 196 38.21 -20.76 -32.40
N SER A 197 39.39 -21.06 -31.87
CA SER A 197 39.68 -21.23 -30.44
C SER A 197 39.60 -19.90 -29.68
N GLU A 198 38.99 -19.86 -28.49
CA GLU A 198 39.46 -18.97 -27.43
C GLU A 198 39.01 -19.44 -26.03
N SER A 199 39.99 -19.58 -25.16
CA SER A 199 39.88 -19.90 -23.74
C SER A 199 39.50 -18.66 -22.91
N HIS A 200 38.58 -18.79 -21.96
CA HIS A 200 38.50 -17.85 -20.84
C HIS A 200 38.12 -18.57 -19.54
N GLN A 201 38.92 -18.32 -18.51
CA GLN A 201 38.89 -18.92 -17.18
C GLN A 201 37.77 -18.31 -16.33
N ASP A 202 36.96 -19.15 -15.68
CA ASP A 202 36.08 -18.72 -14.60
C ASP A 202 36.77 -19.00 -13.26
N ASP A 203 37.20 -17.93 -12.60
CA ASP A 203 37.69 -17.96 -11.23
C ASP A 203 36.52 -18.20 -10.26
N ASP A 204 36.65 -19.31 -9.52
CA ASP A 204 35.85 -19.66 -8.35
C ASP A 204 36.05 -18.62 -7.23
N HIS A 205 34.95 -18.02 -6.76
CA HIS A 205 34.91 -17.43 -5.43
C HIS A 205 33.84 -18.08 -4.56
N GLY A 206 34.34 -19.00 -3.75
CA GLY A 206 33.63 -19.71 -2.70
C GLY A 206 33.28 -18.85 -1.48
N TRP A 207 32.21 -19.32 -0.87
CA TRP A 207 31.80 -19.19 0.53
C TRP A 207 32.85 -18.73 1.55
N LEU A 208 32.45 -17.77 2.39
CA LEU A 208 32.89 -17.70 3.78
C LEU A 208 31.66 -17.58 4.69
N GLU A 209 31.38 -18.67 5.40
CA GLU A 209 30.74 -18.66 6.70
C GLU A 209 31.60 -17.84 7.67
N ALA A 210 30.97 -16.92 8.42
CA ALA A 210 31.54 -16.37 9.63
C ALA A 210 30.66 -16.78 10.81
N LYS A 211 31.21 -17.62 11.69
CA LYS A 211 30.78 -17.79 13.07
C LYS A 211 31.73 -17.00 13.96
N ALA A 212 31.16 -16.16 14.82
CA ALA A 212 31.53 -15.98 16.22
C ALA A 212 30.33 -15.34 16.93
#